data_AF-A0A0T6A352-F1
#
_entry.id   AF-A0A0T6A352-F1
#
_cell.length_a   1.000
_cell.length_b   1.000
_cell.length_c   1.000
_cell.angle_alpha   90.00
_cell.angle_beta   90.00
_cell.angle_gamma   90.00
#
_symmetry.space_group_name_H-M   'P 1'
#
loop_
_entity.id
_entity.type
_entity.pdbx_description
1 polymer ?
#
loop_
_entity_poly.entity_id
_entity_poly.type
_entity_poly.pdbx_seq_one_letter_code
_entity_poly.pdbx_strand_id
1 'polypeptide(L)'
;MLYIIVFLIIAAAVLAVGYPLFRRKGGSTSAEMEEEPEDLKLRREKLYDAIRELELEREAGSLSQEEYEKIRGTYEMQAAALLQEEERRVKTHPKPPRKPEPVRAGPPSRTPVSHRLGLLIPAAIILLVGVGIGYFLGTSVTFRQEGMGITGSIPGREGAPAVSSTLQEANAAFDRGDFRQALEGYKKILENDPQNAEALTQIGALLARGEHYDDALKTFDRVLGIAPNHPHALFEKGLVLFQGKVEPREGIKIWEQLIKTAPPDNEHALTAKRLLEQVRGSMGRPGTPSASPPSK
;
A
#
# COMPACT_ATOMS: atom_id res chain seq x y z
N MET A 1 4.65 -4.55 -47.79
CA MET A 1 3.61 -5.38 -48.42
C MET A 1 3.58 -6.81 -47.85
N LEU A 2 4.65 -7.60 -47.94
CA LEU A 2 4.68 -8.99 -47.45
C LEU A 2 4.32 -9.14 -45.95
N TYR A 3 4.81 -8.23 -45.10
CA TYR A 3 4.51 -8.24 -43.65
C TYR A 3 3.03 -7.99 -43.31
N ILE A 4 2.34 -7.16 -44.11
CA ILE A 4 0.92 -6.85 -43.90
C ILE A 4 0.07 -8.08 -44.24
N ILE A 5 0.43 -8.80 -45.31
CA ILE A 5 -0.25 -10.01 -45.73
C ILE A 5 -0.07 -11.13 -44.68
N VAL A 6 1.15 -11.28 -44.15
CA VAL A 6 1.44 -12.27 -43.08
C VAL A 6 0.69 -11.91 -41.80
N PHE A 7 0.64 -10.62 -41.42
CA PHE A 7 -0.11 -10.17 -40.24
C PHE A 7 -1.62 -10.45 -40.37
N LEU A 8 -2.21 -10.20 -41.54
CA LEU A 8 -3.63 -10.46 -41.78
C LEU A 8 -3.98 -11.95 -41.76
N ILE A 9 -3.09 -12.81 -42.28
CA ILE A 9 -3.28 -14.27 -42.22
C ILE A 9 -3.22 -14.76 -40.77
N ILE A 10 -2.29 -14.24 -39.96
CA ILE A 10 -2.18 -14.59 -38.53
C ILE A 10 -3.39 -14.08 -37.75
N ALA A 11 -3.84 -12.84 -37.99
CA ALA A 11 -5.02 -12.26 -37.35
C ALA A 11 -6.31 -13.06 -37.68
N ALA A 12 -6.47 -13.49 -38.94
CA ALA A 12 -7.59 -14.33 -39.36
C ALA A 12 -7.56 -15.72 -38.72
N ALA A 13 -6.37 -16.32 -38.59
CA ALA A 13 -6.20 -17.61 -37.91
C ALA A 13 -6.51 -17.53 -36.41
N VAL A 14 -6.10 -16.45 -35.74
CA VAL A 14 -6.41 -16.20 -34.32
C VAL A 14 -7.91 -15.99 -34.11
N LEU A 15 -8.58 -15.25 -35.01
CA LEU A 15 -10.03 -15.09 -34.96
C LEU A 15 -10.78 -16.39 -35.22
N ALA A 16 -10.33 -17.22 -36.18
CA ALA A 16 -10.97 -18.50 -36.48
C ALA A 16 -10.85 -19.51 -35.32
N VAL A 17 -9.74 -19.48 -34.58
CA VAL A 17 -9.52 -20.35 -33.39
C VAL A 17 -10.17 -19.78 -32.13
N GLY A 18 -10.26 -18.45 -31.99
CA GLY A 18 -10.91 -17.78 -30.87
C GLY A 18 -12.44 -17.73 -30.96
N TYR A 19 -13.01 -17.72 -32.17
CA TYR A 19 -14.45 -17.66 -32.41
C TYR A 19 -15.26 -18.82 -31.78
N PRO A 20 -14.81 -20.09 -31.81
CA PRO A 20 -15.52 -21.18 -31.12
C PRO A 20 -15.37 -21.16 -29.58
N LEU A 21 -14.37 -20.46 -29.02
CA LEU A 21 -14.26 -20.26 -27.57
C LEU A 21 -15.23 -19.19 -27.06
N PHE A 22 -15.51 -18.16 -27.86
CA PHE A 22 -16.46 -17.10 -27.50
C PHE A 22 -17.94 -17.47 -27.71
N ARG A 23 -18.25 -18.49 -28.52
CA ARG A 23 -19.64 -18.86 -28.85
C ARG A 23 -20.25 -19.97 -27.98
N ARG A 24 -19.57 -20.43 -26.91
CA ARG A 24 -20.13 -21.43 -25.97
C ARG A 24 -20.39 -20.86 -24.58
N LYS A 25 -21.32 -19.91 -24.49
CA LYS A 25 -22.22 -19.75 -23.31
C LYS A 25 -23.46 -18.91 -23.65
N GLY A 26 -24.17 -19.30 -24.71
CA GLY A 26 -25.58 -18.98 -24.90
C GLY A 26 -26.41 -20.17 -24.45
N GLY A 27 -26.57 -20.36 -23.14
CA GLY A 27 -27.34 -21.43 -22.54
C GLY A 27 -27.83 -20.96 -21.19
N SER A 28 -29.11 -20.61 -21.14
CA SER A 28 -29.84 -20.11 -19.98
C SER A 28 -29.56 -20.91 -18.72
N THR A 29 -28.93 -20.28 -17.74
CA THR A 29 -29.16 -20.56 -16.33
C THR A 29 -28.83 -19.26 -15.62
N SER A 30 -29.86 -18.67 -15.04
CA SER A 30 -29.80 -17.59 -14.06
C SER A 30 -29.01 -18.10 -12.84
N ALA A 31 -27.70 -18.18 -13.00
CA ALA A 31 -26.76 -18.26 -11.91
C ALA A 31 -26.50 -16.81 -11.52
N GLU A 32 -27.12 -16.40 -10.42
CA GLU A 32 -26.71 -15.23 -9.64
C GLU A 32 -25.19 -15.21 -9.62
N MET A 33 -24.59 -14.21 -10.27
CA MET A 33 -23.16 -13.95 -10.14
C MET A 33 -22.95 -13.60 -8.68
N GLU A 34 -22.48 -14.56 -7.88
CA GLU A 34 -21.92 -14.28 -6.56
C GLU A 34 -20.78 -13.28 -6.78
N GLU A 35 -21.06 -11.98 -6.64
CA GLU A 35 -20.02 -10.93 -6.59
C GLU A 35 -18.96 -11.35 -5.56
N GLU A 36 -17.69 -11.31 -5.95
CA GLU A 36 -16.61 -11.77 -5.09
C GLU A 36 -16.46 -10.86 -3.86
N PRO A 37 -16.01 -11.37 -2.70
CA PRO A 37 -15.83 -10.56 -1.49
C PRO A 37 -14.87 -9.36 -1.67
N GLU A 38 -13.94 -9.43 -2.63
CA GLU A 38 -13.06 -8.30 -2.96
C GLU A 38 -13.80 -7.18 -3.69
N ASP A 39 -14.80 -7.50 -4.52
CA ASP A 39 -15.61 -6.51 -5.24
C ASP A 39 -16.45 -5.66 -4.28
N LEU A 40 -16.98 -6.27 -3.22
CA LEU A 40 -17.77 -5.58 -2.19
C LEU A 40 -16.90 -4.61 -1.37
N LYS A 41 -15.68 -5.04 -1.00
CA LYS A 41 -14.72 -4.17 -0.29
C LYS A 41 -14.31 -2.97 -1.15
N LEU A 42 -14.01 -3.21 -2.43
CA LEU A 42 -13.63 -2.16 -3.36
C LEU A 42 -14.78 -1.17 -3.61
N ARG A 43 -16.02 -1.66 -3.73
CA ARG A 43 -17.21 -0.78 -3.84
C ARG A 43 -17.41 0.07 -2.59
N ARG A 44 -17.21 -0.52 -1.41
CA ARG A 44 -17.30 0.22 -0.13
C ARG A 44 -16.26 1.33 -0.06
N GLU A 45 -15.02 1.03 -0.42
CA GLU A 45 -13.92 2.00 -0.43
C GLU A 45 -14.22 3.19 -1.35
N LYS A 46 -14.64 2.91 -2.59
CA LYS A 46 -15.04 3.95 -3.56
C LYS A 46 -16.19 4.83 -3.06
N LEU A 47 -17.14 4.25 -2.33
CA LEU A 47 -18.29 4.98 -1.82
C LEU A 47 -17.89 5.95 -0.69
N TYR A 48 -16.97 5.53 0.19
CA TYR A 48 -16.43 6.40 1.22
C TYR A 48 -15.57 7.52 0.63
N ASP A 49 -14.76 7.22 -0.39
CA ASP A 49 -13.98 8.23 -1.10
C ASP A 49 -14.89 9.29 -1.73
N ALA A 50 -16.01 8.89 -2.34
CA ALA A 50 -16.98 9.81 -2.94
C ALA A 50 -17.68 10.71 -1.90
N ILE A 51 -18.02 10.17 -0.72
CA ILE A 51 -18.61 10.96 0.38
C ILE A 51 -17.60 11.99 0.90
N ARG A 52 -16.34 11.58 1.07
CA ARG A 52 -15.26 12.48 1.49
C ARG A 52 -15.04 13.62 0.49
N GLU A 53 -15.04 13.31 -0.80
CA GLU A 53 -14.90 14.31 -1.87
C GLU A 53 -16.05 15.34 -1.83
N LEU A 54 -17.28 14.90 -1.59
CA LEU A 54 -18.43 15.80 -1.43
C LEU A 54 -18.34 16.72 -0.21
N GLU A 55 -17.81 16.22 0.89
CA GLU A 55 -17.59 17.05 2.08
C GLU A 55 -16.57 18.14 1.81
N LEU A 56 -15.50 17.83 1.07
CA LEU A 56 -14.49 18.80 0.63
C LEU A 56 -15.08 19.83 -0.33
N GLU A 57 -15.91 19.42 -1.28
CA GLU A 57 -16.58 20.33 -2.23
C GLU A 57 -17.54 21.30 -1.51
N ARG A 58 -18.26 20.81 -0.50
CA ARG A 58 -19.11 21.65 0.36
C ARG A 58 -18.28 22.65 1.17
N GLU A 59 -17.18 22.20 1.77
CA GLU A 59 -16.28 23.05 2.56
C GLU A 59 -15.58 24.11 1.69
N ALA A 60 -15.28 23.78 0.43
CA ALA A 60 -14.80 24.71 -0.57
C ALA A 60 -15.88 25.72 -1.05
N GLY A 61 -17.13 25.58 -0.60
CA GLY A 61 -18.26 26.43 -0.99
C GLY A 61 -18.73 26.22 -2.43
N SER A 62 -18.27 25.14 -3.07
CA SER A 62 -18.57 24.83 -4.48
C SER A 62 -19.92 24.14 -4.68
N LEU A 63 -20.54 23.68 -3.59
CA LEU A 63 -21.80 22.94 -3.58
C LEU A 63 -22.80 23.62 -2.64
N SER A 64 -24.05 23.82 -3.08
CA SER A 64 -25.10 24.33 -2.19
C SER A 64 -25.54 23.26 -1.17
N GLN A 65 -26.09 23.69 -0.03
CA GLN A 65 -26.56 22.78 1.03
C GLN A 65 -27.60 21.76 0.51
N GLU A 66 -28.48 22.19 -0.40
CA GLU A 66 -29.54 21.37 -0.98
C GLU A 66 -28.97 20.32 -1.95
N GLU A 67 -27.96 20.68 -2.74
CA GLU A 67 -27.25 19.75 -3.64
C GLU A 67 -26.42 18.74 -2.85
N TYR A 68 -25.74 19.18 -1.80
CA TYR A 68 -24.99 18.33 -0.89
C TYR A 68 -25.89 17.27 -0.24
N GLU A 69 -27.01 17.67 0.35
CA GLU A 69 -27.94 16.75 1.02
C GLU A 69 -28.54 15.73 0.04
N LYS A 70 -28.87 16.16 -1.18
CA LYS A 70 -29.40 15.28 -2.23
C LYS A 70 -28.36 14.23 -2.63
N ILE A 71 -27.14 14.66 -2.94
CA ILE A 71 -26.09 13.76 -3.41
C ILE A 71 -25.65 12.83 -2.27
N ARG A 72 -25.43 13.37 -1.06
CA ARG A 72 -25.13 12.58 0.13
C ARG A 72 -26.20 11.53 0.41
N GLY A 73 -27.48 11.88 0.31
CA GLY A 73 -28.57 10.93 0.50
C GLY A 73 -28.51 9.75 -0.49
N THR A 74 -28.10 9.99 -1.74
CA THR A 74 -27.91 8.90 -2.72
C THR A 74 -26.75 7.97 -2.34
N TYR A 75 -25.63 8.51 -1.86
CA TYR A 75 -24.48 7.71 -1.42
C TYR A 75 -24.77 6.96 -0.12
N GLU A 76 -25.48 7.57 0.83
CA GLU A 76 -25.91 6.91 2.07
C GLU A 76 -26.88 5.74 1.79
N MET A 77 -27.80 5.89 0.84
CA MET A 77 -28.66 4.77 0.41
C MET A 77 -27.85 3.63 -0.22
N GLN A 78 -26.86 3.95 -1.07
CA GLN A 78 -25.98 2.94 -1.65
C GLN A 78 -25.12 2.23 -0.58
N ALA A 79 -24.67 2.96 0.45
CA ALA A 79 -23.92 2.41 1.57
C ALA A 79 -24.78 1.44 2.39
N ALA A 80 -26.02 1.83 2.68
CA ALA A 80 -26.97 1.00 3.41
C ALA A 80 -27.31 -0.29 2.63
N ALA A 81 -27.48 -0.20 1.31
CA ALA A 81 -27.70 -1.38 0.46
C ALA A 81 -26.50 -2.34 0.47
N LEU A 82 -25.27 -1.80 0.42
CA LEU A 82 -24.05 -2.60 0.45
C LEU A 82 -23.84 -3.30 1.81
N LEU A 83 -24.15 -2.62 2.92
CA LEU A 83 -24.10 -3.23 4.26
C LEU A 83 -25.13 -4.35 4.43
N GLN A 84 -26.33 -4.19 3.87
CA GLN A 84 -27.33 -5.26 3.87
C GLN A 84 -26.89 -6.48 3.05
N GLU A 85 -26.21 -6.27 1.93
CA GLU A 85 -25.63 -7.34 1.12
C GLU A 85 -24.51 -8.06 1.88
N GLU A 86 -23.60 -7.33 2.55
CA GLU A 86 -22.57 -7.92 3.42
C GLU A 86 -23.21 -8.76 4.54
N GLU A 87 -24.25 -8.27 5.21
CA GLU A 87 -24.93 -8.99 6.29
C GLU A 87 -25.64 -10.27 5.77
N ARG A 88 -26.26 -10.21 4.58
CA ARG A 88 -26.85 -11.37 3.91
C ARG A 88 -25.78 -12.41 3.55
N ARG A 89 -24.62 -11.99 3.07
CA ARG A 89 -23.48 -12.88 2.76
C ARG A 89 -22.95 -13.58 4.01
N VAL A 90 -22.81 -12.85 5.12
CA VAL A 90 -22.38 -13.40 6.41
C VAL A 90 -23.38 -14.41 6.97
N LYS A 91 -24.69 -14.18 6.79
CA LYS A 91 -25.75 -15.12 7.22
C LYS A 91 -25.87 -16.36 6.32
N THR A 92 -25.54 -16.24 5.04
CA THR A 92 -25.66 -17.34 4.06
C THR A 92 -24.41 -18.24 4.00
N HIS A 93 -23.24 -17.74 4.41
CA HIS A 93 -21.97 -18.49 4.44
C HIS A 93 -21.41 -18.65 5.87
N PRO A 94 -21.89 -19.62 6.68
CA PRO A 94 -21.28 -19.90 7.97
C PRO A 94 -19.93 -20.59 7.74
N LYS A 95 -18.86 -19.98 8.30
CA LYS A 95 -17.50 -20.47 8.58
C LYS A 95 -17.05 -21.75 7.83
N PRO A 96 -15.93 -21.73 7.08
CA PRO A 96 -15.51 -22.86 6.24
C PRO A 96 -15.39 -24.16 7.07
N PRO A 97 -15.83 -25.31 6.54
CA PRO A 97 -15.83 -26.57 7.27
C PRO A 97 -14.40 -27.00 7.65
N ARG A 98 -14.27 -27.62 8.83
CA ARG A 98 -13.01 -28.22 9.32
C ARG A 98 -12.44 -29.17 8.24
N LYS A 99 -11.11 -29.14 8.07
CA LYS A 99 -10.35 -30.00 7.15
C LYS A 99 -10.93 -31.43 7.13
N PRO A 100 -11.21 -32.01 5.95
CA PRO A 100 -11.75 -33.36 5.88
C PRO A 100 -10.71 -34.37 6.40
N GLU A 101 -11.16 -35.27 7.29
CA GLU A 101 -10.42 -36.48 7.65
C GLU A 101 -10.13 -37.30 6.38
N PRO A 102 -8.97 -37.96 6.29
CA PRO A 102 -8.59 -38.72 5.10
C PRO A 102 -9.55 -39.91 4.90
N VAL A 103 -10.37 -39.82 3.85
CA VAL A 103 -11.24 -40.91 3.41
C VAL A 103 -10.38 -42.07 2.88
N ARG A 104 -10.64 -43.27 3.39
CA ARG A 104 -9.98 -44.53 3.01
C ARG A 104 -10.26 -44.83 1.53
N ALA A 105 -9.21 -45.00 0.73
CA ALA A 105 -9.29 -45.24 -0.71
C ALA A 105 -9.95 -46.60 -1.06
N GLY A 106 -10.93 -46.58 -1.97
CA GLY A 106 -11.41 -47.76 -2.71
C GLY A 106 -10.61 -48.00 -4.00
N PRO A 107 -10.69 -49.20 -4.61
CA PRO A 107 -9.76 -49.64 -5.65
C PRO A 107 -10.01 -49.01 -7.03
N PRO A 108 -8.99 -48.99 -7.92
CA PRO A 108 -8.97 -48.16 -9.12
C PRO A 108 -9.72 -48.81 -10.30
N SER A 109 -10.58 -48.04 -10.97
CA SER A 109 -11.06 -48.38 -12.32
C SER A 109 -10.25 -47.63 -13.38
N ARG A 110 -9.84 -48.40 -14.41
CA ARG A 110 -8.87 -48.06 -15.46
C ARG A 110 -9.37 -47.03 -16.49
N THR A 111 -8.38 -46.39 -17.13
CA THR A 111 -8.40 -45.26 -18.09
C THR A 111 -9.00 -45.56 -19.47
N PRO A 112 -9.19 -44.53 -20.32
CA PRO A 112 -8.26 -44.40 -21.45
C PRO A 112 -7.80 -42.95 -21.75
N VAL A 113 -6.77 -42.89 -22.58
CA VAL A 113 -5.82 -41.80 -22.85
C VAL A 113 -6.35 -40.81 -23.88
N SER A 114 -6.39 -39.50 -23.56
CA SER A 114 -6.41 -38.43 -24.58
C SER A 114 -6.11 -37.02 -24.04
N HIS A 115 -5.01 -36.81 -23.33
CA HIS A 115 -4.51 -35.44 -23.05
C HIS A 115 -2.98 -35.41 -23.02
N ARG A 116 -2.34 -35.51 -24.18
CA ARG A 116 -0.93 -35.09 -24.32
C ARG A 116 -0.67 -34.05 -25.41
N LEU A 117 -1.72 -33.55 -26.07
CA LEU A 117 -1.59 -32.51 -27.10
C LEU A 117 -2.03 -31.10 -26.67
N GLY A 118 -2.59 -30.92 -25.46
CA GLY A 118 -3.10 -29.63 -24.99
C GLY A 118 -2.10 -28.73 -24.27
N LEU A 119 -0.89 -29.21 -23.97
CA LEU A 119 0.10 -28.51 -23.14
C LEU A 119 1.27 -27.88 -23.92
N LEU A 120 1.41 -28.21 -25.22
CA LEU A 120 2.53 -27.69 -26.01
C LEU A 120 2.28 -26.27 -26.56
N ILE A 121 1.02 -25.90 -26.75
CA ILE A 121 0.63 -24.58 -27.27
C ILE A 121 0.91 -23.44 -26.27
N PRO A 122 0.51 -23.53 -24.97
CA PRO A 122 0.82 -22.46 -24.01
C PRO A 122 2.33 -22.35 -23.73
N ALA A 123 3.07 -23.45 -23.75
CA ALA A 123 4.53 -23.43 -23.55
C ALA A 123 5.27 -22.71 -24.69
N ALA A 124 4.82 -22.88 -25.94
CA ALA A 124 5.39 -22.19 -27.10
C ALA A 124 5.12 -20.68 -27.07
N ILE A 125 3.95 -20.25 -26.56
CA ILE A 125 3.59 -18.83 -26.43
C ILE A 125 4.44 -18.16 -25.34
N ILE A 126 4.63 -18.81 -24.19
CA ILE A 126 5.50 -18.30 -23.11
C ILE A 126 6.94 -18.15 -23.60
N LEU A 127 7.43 -19.13 -24.39
CA LEU A 127 8.79 -19.07 -24.93
C LEU A 127 8.96 -17.94 -25.95
N LEU A 128 7.96 -17.68 -26.81
CA LEU A 128 7.98 -16.57 -27.76
C LEU A 128 7.91 -15.19 -27.09
N VAL A 129 7.08 -15.05 -26.04
CA VAL A 129 6.99 -13.79 -25.27
C VAL A 129 8.28 -13.54 -24.47
N GLY A 130 8.86 -14.58 -23.87
CA GLY A 130 10.13 -14.48 -23.16
C GLY A 130 11.30 -14.06 -24.06
N VAL A 131 11.40 -14.63 -25.27
CA VAL A 131 12.44 -14.26 -26.24
C VAL A 131 12.20 -12.84 -26.77
N GLY A 132 10.94 -12.41 -26.96
CA GLY A 132 10.61 -11.04 -27.37
C GLY A 132 11.00 -9.98 -26.35
N ILE A 133 10.75 -10.23 -25.05
CA ILE A 133 11.14 -9.32 -23.96
C ILE A 133 12.66 -9.26 -23.82
N GLY A 134 13.36 -10.40 -23.94
CA GLY A 134 14.82 -10.45 -23.91
C GLY A 134 15.47 -9.68 -25.07
N TYR A 135 14.89 -9.76 -26.27
CA TYR A 135 15.39 -9.02 -27.43
C TYR A 135 15.10 -7.51 -27.32
N PHE A 136 13.95 -7.12 -26.75
CA PHE A 136 13.54 -5.73 -26.59
C PHE A 136 14.31 -4.99 -25.48
N LEU A 137 14.60 -5.65 -24.35
CA LEU A 137 15.52 -5.11 -23.34
C LEU A 137 16.99 -5.20 -23.78
N GLY A 138 17.36 -6.16 -24.62
CA GLY A 138 18.70 -6.29 -25.19
C GLY A 138 19.10 -5.13 -26.10
N THR A 139 18.13 -4.51 -26.80
CA THR A 139 18.38 -3.33 -27.65
C THR A 139 18.35 -1.99 -26.91
N SER A 140 17.89 -1.94 -25.66
CA SER A 140 17.77 -0.70 -24.87
C SER A 140 18.76 -0.59 -23.72
N VAL A 141 19.63 -1.58 -23.51
CA VAL A 141 20.73 -1.51 -22.54
C VAL A 141 22.06 -1.47 -23.27
N THR A 142 22.51 -0.27 -23.65
CA THR A 142 23.92 -0.06 -23.98
C THR A 142 24.76 -0.19 -22.71
N PHE A 143 25.35 -1.36 -22.52
CA PHE A 143 26.37 -1.63 -21.51
C PHE A 143 27.58 -0.74 -21.78
N ARG A 144 27.82 0.25 -20.91
CA ARG A 144 28.98 1.16 -21.02
C ARG A 144 30.18 0.49 -20.37
N GLN A 145 31.20 0.21 -21.18
CA GLN A 145 32.46 -0.44 -20.76
C GLN A 145 33.29 0.41 -19.79
N GLU A 146 33.95 -0.31 -18.87
CA GLU A 146 35.17 0.11 -18.19
C GLU A 146 36.32 0.31 -19.19
N GLY A 147 37.11 1.37 -19.01
CA GLY A 147 38.51 1.42 -19.46
C GLY A 147 38.81 2.01 -20.84
N MET A 148 38.68 3.33 -21.00
CA MET A 148 39.64 4.09 -21.83
C MET A 148 39.66 5.55 -21.39
N GLY A 149 40.86 6.04 -21.04
CA GLY A 149 41.07 7.36 -20.48
C GLY A 149 40.64 8.47 -21.43
N ILE A 150 39.78 9.34 -20.93
CA ILE A 150 39.69 10.72 -21.41
C ILE A 150 40.00 11.60 -20.21
N THR A 151 41.14 12.28 -20.30
CA THR A 151 41.56 13.36 -19.43
C THR A 151 40.52 14.48 -19.52
N GLY A 152 39.61 14.50 -18.56
CA GLY A 152 38.68 15.59 -18.31
C GLY A 152 38.40 15.57 -16.84
N SER A 153 39.09 16.44 -16.10
CA SER A 153 38.78 16.74 -14.70
C SER A 153 37.30 17.11 -14.60
N ILE A 154 36.47 16.18 -14.10
CA ILE A 154 35.11 16.50 -13.66
C ILE A 154 35.27 17.27 -12.34
N PRO A 155 34.98 18.57 -12.30
CA PRO A 155 34.95 19.30 -11.04
C PRO A 155 33.68 18.89 -10.29
N GLY A 156 33.82 18.53 -9.02
CA GLY A 156 32.73 18.61 -8.04
C GLY A 156 31.67 17.51 -8.09
N ARG A 157 31.93 16.40 -7.37
CA ARG A 157 30.87 15.80 -6.55
C ARG A 157 30.54 16.81 -5.44
N GLU A 158 29.66 17.76 -5.73
CA GLU A 158 29.08 18.67 -4.74
C GLU A 158 27.60 18.29 -4.52
N GLY A 159 27.37 17.14 -3.89
CA GLY A 159 26.08 16.78 -3.31
C GLY A 159 25.81 17.45 -1.94
N ALA A 160 26.67 18.37 -1.53
CA ALA A 160 26.64 19.12 -0.27
C ALA A 160 27.10 20.54 -0.62
N PRO A 161 26.22 21.57 -0.72
CA PRO A 161 25.48 22.20 0.40
C PRO A 161 24.02 22.56 0.09
N ALA A 162 23.54 22.33 -1.14
CA ALA A 162 22.23 22.81 -1.62
C ALA A 162 21.05 21.99 -1.07
N VAL A 163 21.20 20.68 -0.91
CA VAL A 163 20.17 19.83 -0.27
C VAL A 163 20.07 20.13 1.22
N SER A 164 21.22 20.33 1.89
CA SER A 164 21.24 20.72 3.30
C SER A 164 20.69 22.13 3.53
N SER A 165 20.94 23.08 2.62
CA SER A 165 20.39 24.44 2.75
C SER A 165 18.89 24.46 2.47
N THR A 166 18.42 23.77 1.43
CA THR A 166 16.98 23.66 1.12
C THR A 166 16.22 22.91 2.22
N LEU A 167 16.83 21.89 2.82
CA LEU A 167 16.26 21.21 3.99
C LEU A 167 16.18 22.15 5.20
N GLN A 168 17.22 22.92 5.46
CA GLN A 168 17.23 23.89 6.56
C GLN A 168 16.18 24.99 6.35
N GLU A 169 16.02 25.49 5.12
CA GLU A 169 14.98 26.46 4.76
C GLU A 169 13.57 25.87 4.93
N ALA A 170 13.36 24.64 4.48
CA ALA A 170 12.09 23.93 4.63
C ALA A 170 11.74 23.69 6.11
N ASN A 171 12.72 23.27 6.92
CA ASN A 171 12.58 23.11 8.37
C ASN A 171 12.29 24.46 9.05
N ALA A 172 12.97 25.53 8.64
CA ALA A 172 12.69 26.86 9.18
C ALA A 172 11.27 27.33 8.81
N ALA A 173 10.78 27.03 7.61
CA ALA A 173 9.39 27.31 7.22
C ALA A 173 8.39 26.48 8.04
N PHE A 174 8.74 25.21 8.29
CA PHE A 174 7.99 24.30 9.15
C PHE A 174 7.85 24.85 10.58
N ASP A 175 8.95 25.30 11.18
CA ASP A 175 8.97 25.86 12.53
C ASP A 175 8.20 27.18 12.64
N ARG A 176 8.12 27.94 11.55
CA ARG A 176 7.29 29.16 11.45
C ARG A 176 5.79 28.86 11.27
N GLY A 177 5.42 27.60 11.08
CA GLY A 177 4.04 27.18 10.79
C GLY A 177 3.60 27.42 9.35
N ASP A 178 4.52 27.80 8.45
CA ASP A 178 4.22 27.88 7.01
C ASP A 178 4.35 26.49 6.39
N PHE A 179 3.33 25.66 6.66
CA PHE A 179 3.29 24.28 6.21
C PHE A 179 3.27 24.15 4.69
N ARG A 180 2.75 25.15 3.97
CA ARG A 180 2.74 25.16 2.50
C ARG A 180 4.15 25.31 1.95
N GLN A 181 4.88 26.33 2.44
CA GLN A 181 6.26 26.56 2.02
C GLN A 181 7.17 25.41 2.44
N ALA A 182 6.98 24.85 3.63
CA ALA A 182 7.71 23.68 4.09
C ALA A 182 7.50 22.48 3.15
N LEU A 183 6.24 22.17 2.81
CA LEU A 183 5.90 21.08 1.91
C LEU A 183 6.52 21.25 0.52
N GLU A 184 6.50 22.46 -0.04
CA GLU A 184 7.17 22.76 -1.31
C GLU A 184 8.68 22.56 -1.23
N GLY A 185 9.31 22.99 -0.12
CA GLY A 185 10.72 22.75 0.13
C GLY A 185 11.07 21.26 0.17
N TYR A 186 10.30 20.46 0.91
CA TYR A 186 10.52 19.02 0.98
C TYR A 186 10.26 18.32 -0.36
N LYS A 187 9.25 18.75 -1.14
CA LYS A 187 9.01 18.22 -2.48
C LYS A 187 10.20 18.45 -3.43
N LYS A 188 10.81 19.63 -3.41
CA LYS A 188 12.02 19.93 -4.19
C LYS A 188 13.20 19.04 -3.80
N ILE A 189 13.32 18.70 -2.51
CA ILE A 189 14.35 17.75 -2.06
C ILE A 189 14.06 16.37 -2.65
N LEU A 190 12.81 15.91 -2.62
CA LEU A 190 12.40 14.62 -3.17
C LEU A 190 12.44 14.53 -4.69
N GLU A 191 12.36 15.64 -5.41
CA GLU A 191 12.60 15.69 -6.86
C GLU A 191 14.05 15.32 -7.21
N ASN A 192 15.00 15.72 -6.35
CA ASN A 192 16.42 15.44 -6.54
C ASN A 192 16.84 14.10 -5.91
N ASP A 193 16.27 13.78 -4.75
CA ASP A 193 16.51 12.53 -4.01
C ASP A 193 15.16 11.93 -3.55
N PRO A 194 14.54 11.07 -4.38
CA PRO A 194 13.23 10.47 -4.07
C PRO A 194 13.23 9.55 -2.84
N GLN A 195 14.39 9.19 -2.29
CA GLN A 195 14.53 8.33 -1.12
C GLN A 195 15.09 9.09 0.09
N ASN A 196 15.05 10.42 0.06
CA ASN A 196 15.51 11.23 1.19
C ASN A 196 14.64 10.97 2.43
N ALA A 197 15.18 10.20 3.37
CA ALA A 197 14.48 9.79 4.59
C ALA A 197 14.05 10.98 5.45
N GLU A 198 14.87 12.02 5.51
CA GLU A 198 14.62 13.21 6.32
C GLU A 198 13.44 14.02 5.75
N ALA A 199 13.46 14.34 4.44
CA ALA A 199 12.36 15.05 3.80
C ALA A 199 11.04 14.25 3.83
N LEU A 200 11.10 12.92 3.64
CA LEU A 200 9.92 12.05 3.78
C LEU A 200 9.39 12.05 5.23
N THR A 201 10.27 12.03 6.23
CA THR A 201 9.88 12.10 7.65
C THR A 201 9.14 13.41 7.94
N GLN A 202 9.65 14.53 7.44
CA GLN A 202 9.02 15.83 7.63
C GLN A 202 7.67 15.94 6.93
N ILE A 203 7.52 15.37 5.73
CA ILE A 203 6.22 15.28 5.06
C ILE A 203 5.25 14.42 5.87
N GLY A 204 5.69 13.27 6.39
CA GLY A 204 4.86 12.44 7.28
C GLY A 204 4.40 13.20 8.53
N ALA A 205 5.29 14.00 9.13
CA ALA A 205 4.97 14.83 10.29
C ALA A 205 4.02 16.00 9.96
N LEU A 206 4.08 16.55 8.74
CA LEU A 206 3.11 17.53 8.22
C LEU A 206 1.73 16.89 8.05
N LEU A 207 1.66 15.71 7.43
CA LEU A 207 0.41 14.96 7.24
C LEU A 207 -0.25 14.61 8.57
N ALA A 208 0.55 14.17 9.56
CA ALA A 208 0.07 13.88 10.91
C ALA A 208 -0.54 15.12 11.58
N ARG A 209 0.09 16.30 11.43
CA ARG A 209 -0.45 17.57 11.94
C ARG A 209 -1.73 18.01 11.24
N GLY A 210 -1.90 17.64 9.98
CA GLY A 210 -3.15 17.80 9.22
C GLY A 210 -4.19 16.72 9.51
N GLU A 211 -3.99 15.89 10.55
CA GLU A 211 -4.87 14.77 10.92
C GLU A 211 -5.04 13.68 9.83
N HIS A 212 -4.20 13.71 8.79
CA HIS A 212 -4.12 12.68 7.75
C HIS A 212 -3.28 11.49 8.24
N TYR A 213 -3.74 10.83 9.31
CA TYR A 213 -2.98 9.81 10.03
C TYR A 213 -2.60 8.60 9.16
N ASP A 214 -3.50 8.11 8.30
CA ASP A 214 -3.24 6.95 7.45
C ASP A 214 -2.11 7.22 6.43
N ASP A 215 -2.11 8.40 5.82
CA ASP A 215 -1.09 8.80 4.85
C ASP A 215 0.24 9.12 5.55
N ALA A 216 0.20 9.66 6.77
CA ALA A 216 1.37 9.81 7.62
C ALA A 216 2.00 8.45 7.94
N LEU A 217 1.20 7.45 8.35
CA LEU A 217 1.69 6.10 8.65
C LEU A 217 2.32 5.44 7.41
N LYS A 218 1.67 5.50 6.24
CA LYS A 218 2.24 5.01 4.97
C LYS A 218 3.56 5.69 4.64
N THR A 219 3.64 7.00 4.87
CA THR A 219 4.87 7.78 4.61
C THR A 219 5.99 7.35 5.56
N PHE A 220 5.70 7.18 6.85
CA PHE A 220 6.68 6.66 7.80
C PHE A 220 7.10 5.23 7.48
N ASP A 221 6.19 4.37 7.03
CA ASP A 221 6.54 3.02 6.58
C ASP A 221 7.50 3.03 5.40
N ARG A 222 7.33 3.96 4.46
CA ARG A 222 8.30 4.16 3.38
C ARG A 222 9.67 4.61 3.91
N VAL A 223 9.71 5.53 4.86
CA VAL A 223 10.97 5.94 5.50
C VAL A 223 11.64 4.75 6.18
N LEU A 224 10.89 3.96 6.93
CA LEU A 224 11.41 2.78 7.64
C LEU A 224 11.78 1.63 6.69
N GLY A 225 11.20 1.58 5.49
CA GLY A 225 11.67 0.71 4.41
C GLY A 225 13.05 1.10 3.87
N ILE A 226 13.38 2.39 3.87
CA ILE A 226 14.68 2.92 3.44
C ILE A 226 15.70 2.85 4.60
N ALA A 227 15.29 3.27 5.79
CA ALA A 227 16.10 3.35 7.00
C ALA A 227 15.33 2.75 8.20
N PRO A 228 15.44 1.42 8.43
CA PRO A 228 14.64 0.71 9.43
C PRO A 228 14.75 1.20 10.87
N ASN A 229 15.85 1.88 11.21
CA ASN A 229 16.14 2.37 12.56
C ASN A 229 16.17 3.91 12.60
N HIS A 230 15.48 4.59 11.68
CA HIS A 230 15.44 6.05 11.64
C HIS A 230 14.75 6.60 12.91
N PRO A 231 15.48 7.28 13.82
CA PRO A 231 14.94 7.58 15.15
C PRO A 231 13.72 8.51 15.10
N HIS A 232 13.77 9.52 14.23
CA HIS A 232 12.69 10.50 14.09
C HIS A 232 11.41 9.89 13.52
N ALA A 233 11.48 9.16 12.39
CA ALA A 233 10.34 8.44 11.83
C ALA A 233 9.72 7.41 12.78
N LEU A 234 10.53 6.64 13.54
CA LEU A 234 9.99 5.73 14.57
C LEU A 234 9.24 6.50 15.67
N PHE A 235 9.78 7.65 16.09
CA PHE A 235 9.15 8.49 17.10
C PHE A 235 7.79 9.04 16.63
N GLU A 236 7.76 9.68 15.45
CA GLU A 236 6.56 10.27 14.86
C GLU A 236 5.51 9.21 14.52
N LYS A 237 5.91 8.07 13.96
CA LYS A 237 5.01 6.94 13.71
C LYS A 237 4.33 6.48 15.00
N GLY A 238 5.09 6.35 16.09
CA GLY A 238 4.51 6.00 17.39
C GLY A 238 3.52 7.06 17.89
N LEU A 239 3.85 8.36 17.78
CA LEU A 239 2.91 9.44 18.14
C LEU A 239 1.60 9.34 17.38
N VAL A 240 1.66 9.12 16.06
CA VAL A 240 0.48 8.95 15.21
C VAL A 240 -0.34 7.74 15.64
N LEU A 241 0.29 6.61 15.96
CA LEU A 241 -0.42 5.41 16.44
C LEU A 241 -1.16 5.63 17.78
N PHE A 242 -0.65 6.52 18.64
CA PHE A 242 -1.35 6.93 19.87
C PHE A 242 -2.46 7.95 19.61
N GLN A 243 -2.23 8.92 18.71
CA GLN A 243 -3.17 10.02 18.43
C GLN A 243 -4.36 9.59 17.56
N GLY A 244 -4.10 8.83 16.49
CA GLY A 244 -5.12 8.33 15.57
C GLY A 244 -6.04 7.26 16.16
N LYS A 245 -5.82 6.84 17.42
CA LYS A 245 -6.54 5.77 18.13
C LYS A 245 -6.53 4.41 17.39
N VAL A 246 -5.64 4.25 16.41
CA VAL A 246 -5.59 3.07 15.53
C VAL A 246 -5.16 1.87 16.36
N GLU A 247 -3.94 1.90 16.94
CA GLU A 247 -3.44 0.83 17.80
C GLU A 247 -2.35 1.31 18.78
N PRO A 248 -2.70 1.73 20.02
CA PRO A 248 -1.70 2.17 21.01
C PRO A 248 -0.71 1.07 21.39
N ARG A 249 -1.09 -0.22 21.25
CA ARG A 249 -0.19 -1.35 21.48
C ARG A 249 0.92 -1.45 20.44
N GLU A 250 0.62 -1.12 19.18
CA GLU A 250 1.63 -1.07 18.13
C GLU A 250 2.55 0.12 18.33
N GLY A 251 2.00 1.29 18.70
CA GLY A 251 2.78 2.46 19.07
C GLY A 251 3.81 2.17 20.17
N ILE A 252 3.44 1.36 21.19
CA ILE A 252 4.37 0.90 22.22
C ILE A 252 5.53 0.11 21.61
N LYS A 253 5.26 -0.86 20.73
CA LYS A 253 6.29 -1.68 20.10
C LYS A 253 7.25 -0.84 19.27
N ILE A 254 6.74 0.14 18.53
CA ILE A 254 7.54 1.05 17.71
C ILE A 254 8.49 1.88 18.60
N TRP A 255 7.99 2.44 19.70
CA TRP A 255 8.84 3.19 20.63
C TRP A 255 9.80 2.30 21.42
N GLU A 256 9.44 1.04 21.71
CA GLU A 256 10.38 0.06 22.27
C GLU A 256 11.52 -0.26 21.30
N GLN A 257 11.21 -0.41 20.00
CA GLN A 257 12.23 -0.55 18.96
C GLN A 257 13.15 0.67 18.93
N LEU A 258 12.61 1.88 18.89
CA LEU A 258 13.37 3.13 18.93
C LEU A 258 14.36 3.17 20.10
N ILE A 259 13.90 2.88 21.31
CA ILE A 259 14.74 2.88 22.52
C ILE A 259 15.85 1.83 22.46
N LYS A 260 15.58 0.69 21.80
CA LYS A 260 16.56 -0.40 21.66
C LYS A 260 17.62 -0.10 20.60
N THR A 261 17.24 0.55 19.50
CA THR A 261 18.10 0.71 18.32
C THR A 261 18.82 2.06 18.28
N ALA A 262 18.28 3.10 18.92
CA ALA A 262 18.88 4.41 18.92
C ALA A 262 20.00 4.54 19.97
N PRO A 263 20.98 5.45 19.74
CA PRO A 263 21.95 5.82 20.75
C PRO A 263 21.30 6.27 22.07
N PRO A 264 21.92 6.01 23.24
CA PRO A 264 21.33 6.33 24.55
C PRO A 264 21.02 7.81 24.78
N ASP A 265 21.71 8.70 24.07
CA ASP A 265 21.60 10.16 24.09
C ASP A 265 20.64 10.71 23.03
N ASN A 266 20.03 9.85 22.21
CA ASN A 266 19.08 10.29 21.19
C ASN A 266 17.82 10.92 21.83
N GLU A 267 17.56 12.18 21.51
CA GLU A 267 16.46 12.96 22.12
C GLU A 267 15.08 12.33 21.89
N HIS A 268 14.83 11.78 20.71
CA HIS A 268 13.57 11.11 20.39
C HIS A 268 13.40 9.83 21.22
N ALA A 269 14.45 9.03 21.40
CA ALA A 269 14.41 7.84 22.24
C ALA A 269 14.18 8.17 23.72
N LEU A 270 14.84 9.21 24.25
CA LEU A 270 14.62 9.68 25.61
C LEU A 270 13.19 10.20 25.82
N THR A 271 12.64 10.89 24.82
CA THR A 271 11.26 11.39 24.86
C THR A 271 10.25 10.26 24.74
N ALA A 272 10.45 9.32 23.81
CA ALA A 272 9.64 8.11 23.70
C ALA A 272 9.61 7.31 25.01
N LYS A 273 10.76 7.15 25.68
CA LYS A 273 10.85 6.47 26.97
C LYS A 273 9.99 7.15 28.03
N ARG A 274 10.05 8.47 28.14
CA ARG A 274 9.21 9.23 29.09
C ARG A 274 7.72 9.06 28.79
N LEU A 275 7.33 9.16 27.52
CA LEU A 275 5.94 8.98 27.10
C LEU A 275 5.44 7.55 27.34
N LEU A 276 6.27 6.54 27.09
CA LEU A 276 5.93 5.14 27.40
C LEU A 276 5.66 4.91 28.88
N GLU A 277 6.47 5.48 29.78
CA GLU A 277 6.24 5.35 31.22
C GLU A 277 4.92 6.01 31.64
N GLN A 278 4.53 7.14 31.04
CA GLN A 278 3.23 7.76 31.28
C GLN A 278 2.08 6.89 30.79
N VAL A 279 2.20 6.34 29.57
CA VAL A 279 1.20 5.44 28.97
C VAL A 279 1.06 4.15 29.78
N ARG A 280 2.17 3.56 30.24
CA ARG A 280 2.15 2.35 31.10
C ARG A 280 1.61 2.65 32.50
N GLY A 281 1.92 3.83 33.04
CA GLY A 281 1.38 4.30 34.31
C GLY A 281 -0.14 4.49 34.25
N SER A 282 -0.67 5.03 33.14
CA SER A 282 -2.11 5.24 32.95
C SER A 282 -2.86 3.95 32.59
N MET A 283 -2.21 2.99 31.91
CA MET A 283 -2.77 1.65 31.62
C MET A 283 -2.75 0.69 32.82
N GLY A 284 -2.27 1.13 33.98
CA GLY A 284 -2.28 0.37 35.23
C GLY A 284 -1.07 -0.55 35.36
N ARG A 285 -0.43 -0.49 36.53
CA ARG A 285 0.59 -1.45 36.96
C ARG A 285 0.11 -2.89 36.67
N PRO A 286 0.78 -3.66 35.81
CA PRO A 286 0.59 -5.10 35.82
C PRO A 286 1.15 -5.61 37.16
N GLY A 287 0.24 -6.08 38.03
CA GLY A 287 0.48 -6.73 39.31
C GLY A 287 1.90 -6.68 39.88
N THR A 288 2.16 -5.77 40.81
CA THR A 288 2.99 -6.15 41.95
C THR A 288 2.17 -7.13 42.77
N PRO A 289 2.66 -8.36 43.06
CA PRO A 289 1.95 -9.27 43.93
C PRO A 289 1.69 -8.55 45.24
N SER A 290 0.42 -8.50 45.63
CA SER A 290 0.00 -8.11 46.96
C SER A 290 0.82 -8.94 47.96
N ALA A 291 1.79 -8.28 48.61
CA ALA A 291 2.47 -8.86 49.75
C ALA A 291 1.39 -9.17 50.78
N SER A 292 1.16 -10.46 51.03
CA SER A 292 0.25 -10.95 52.05
C SER A 292 0.62 -10.32 53.41
N PRO A 293 -0.37 -9.99 54.27
CA PRO A 293 -0.05 -9.49 55.59
C PRO A 293 0.70 -10.57 56.39
N PRO A 294 1.67 -10.20 57.24
CA PRO A 294 2.39 -11.18 58.02
C PRO A 294 1.42 -11.89 58.97
N SER A 295 1.24 -13.18 58.75
CA SER A 295 0.65 -14.08 59.72
C SER A 295 1.67 -14.37 60.81
N LYS A 296 1.52 -13.72 61.97
CA LYS A 296 1.52 -14.29 63.33
C LYS A 296 1.63 -13.19 64.36
#